data_AF-A0A5N6VJW5-F1
#
_entry.id   AF-A0A5N6VJW5-F1
#
_cell.length_a   1.000
_cell.length_b   1.000
_cell.length_c   1.000
_cell.angle_alpha   90.00
_cell.angle_beta   90.00
_cell.angle_gamma   90.00
#
_symmetry.space_group_name_H-M   'P 1'
#
loop_
_entity.id
_entity.type
_entity.pdbx_description
1 polymer ?
#
loop_
_entity_poly.entity_id
_entity_poly.type
_entity_poly.pdbx_seq_one_letter_code
_entity_poly.pdbx_strand_id
1 'polypeptide(L)'
;MPKAPLPGRFWSRTFDGPRPISDQEYQEVCLSPADTEVEIALGTLAQYYCDRQPQHWNDKVADAQSIEDCALACTGIETCKGTFWKSKDGTCWWSDQDLLVESDGEPSSCTVVPGSVYMTVRKGHPDGCAVDLAECRRKTRTLEDEIEDWKKKDRDSATQISDLTKQIKDLEEKIYQASTCPVHGRDWAVYQQKEPSTGYGGRNEIIRKKAMSAFLAIVFFIPMP
;
A
#
# COMPACT_ATOMS: atom_id res chain seq x y z
N MET A 1 68.86 -31.46 -6.51
CA MET A 1 69.49 -30.58 -5.49
C MET A 1 69.92 -29.28 -6.19
N PRO A 2 69.89 -28.10 -5.54
CA PRO A 2 68.74 -27.44 -4.93
C PRO A 2 68.53 -26.00 -5.46
N LYS A 3 67.36 -25.44 -5.13
CA LYS A 3 66.90 -24.05 -5.35
C LYS A 3 67.93 -23.01 -4.90
N ALA A 4 68.13 -21.99 -5.73
CA ALA A 4 68.74 -20.73 -5.32
C ALA A 4 67.68 -19.75 -4.77
N PRO A 5 68.06 -18.83 -3.88
CA PRO A 5 67.21 -18.33 -2.78
C PRO A 5 66.37 -17.10 -3.13
N LEU A 6 65.25 -16.96 -2.41
CA LEU A 6 64.46 -15.74 -2.32
C LEU A 6 65.30 -14.61 -1.69
N PRO A 7 65.26 -13.38 -2.21
CA PRO A 7 65.52 -12.21 -1.39
C PRO A 7 64.20 -11.80 -0.73
N GLY A 8 64.10 -12.11 0.56
CA GLY A 8 63.09 -11.50 1.42
C GLY A 8 63.27 -9.99 1.44
N ARG A 9 62.16 -9.26 1.34
CA ARG A 9 61.97 -8.02 2.09
C ARG A 9 60.55 -8.01 2.63
N PHE A 10 60.48 -8.49 3.87
CA PHE A 10 59.45 -8.19 4.84
C PHE A 10 59.41 -6.67 4.98
N TRP A 11 58.46 -6.01 4.34
CA TRP A 11 58.09 -4.64 4.69
C TRP A 11 56.86 -4.72 5.58
N SER A 12 57.06 -5.09 6.85
CA SER A 12 56.18 -4.62 7.90
C SER A 12 56.48 -3.14 8.09
N ARG A 13 55.86 -2.31 7.25
CA ARG A 13 55.83 -0.87 7.47
C ARG A 13 54.60 -0.62 8.34
N THR A 14 54.78 -0.67 9.65
CA THR A 14 53.87 -0.07 10.63
C THR A 14 53.84 1.43 10.31
N PHE A 15 52.83 1.83 9.55
CA PHE A 15 52.53 3.24 9.27
C PHE A 15 51.64 3.75 10.42
N ASP A 16 52.26 4.04 11.56
CA ASP A 16 51.63 4.81 12.64
C ASP A 16 51.75 6.31 12.33
N GLY A 17 51.06 6.74 11.28
CA GLY A 17 50.63 8.13 11.12
C GLY A 17 49.15 8.23 11.53
N PRO A 18 48.64 9.44 11.87
CA PRO A 18 47.19 9.63 11.96
C PRO A 18 46.60 9.15 10.62
N ARG A 19 45.77 8.10 10.67
CA ARG A 19 45.07 7.64 9.48
C ARG A 19 44.24 8.81 8.94
N PRO A 20 44.30 9.11 7.64
CA PRO A 20 43.35 10.02 7.02
C PRO A 20 41.93 9.62 7.44
N ILE A 21 41.07 10.60 7.75
CA ILE A 21 39.67 10.35 8.15
C ILE A 21 38.98 9.44 7.12
N SER A 22 39.31 9.64 5.85
CA SER A 22 38.83 8.85 4.72
C SER A 22 39.26 7.37 4.71
N ASP A 23 40.39 7.02 5.32
CA ASP A 23 40.83 5.62 5.49
C ASP A 23 40.07 4.95 6.65
N GLN A 24 39.67 5.71 7.66
CA GLN A 24 38.87 5.19 8.77
C GLN A 24 37.44 4.88 8.31
N GLU A 25 36.79 5.79 7.58
CA GLU A 25 35.45 5.56 7.02
C GLU A 25 35.44 4.34 6.08
N TYR A 26 36.47 4.19 5.25
CA TYR A 26 36.64 3.00 4.42
C TYR A 26 36.66 1.71 5.25
N GLN A 27 37.41 1.71 6.35
CA GLN A 27 37.51 0.54 7.22
C GLN A 27 36.19 0.22 7.90
N GLU A 28 35.43 1.24 8.33
CA GLU A 28 34.12 1.06 8.97
C GLU A 28 33.11 0.40 8.01
N VAL A 29 33.06 0.88 6.76
CA VAL A 29 32.14 0.36 5.73
C VAL A 29 32.57 -0.99 5.17
N CYS A 30 33.86 -1.20 4.92
CA CYS A 30 34.36 -2.36 4.16
C CYS A 30 34.92 -3.51 4.98
N LEU A 31 35.18 -3.32 6.28
CA LEU A 31 35.58 -4.43 7.18
C LEU A 31 34.41 -5.07 7.92
N SER A 32 33.23 -4.46 7.86
CA SER A 32 31.97 -5.04 8.35
C SER A 32 31.24 -5.66 7.17
N PRO A 33 31.31 -7.00 6.96
CA PRO A 33 30.62 -7.64 5.85
C PRO A 33 29.14 -7.73 6.18
N ALA A 34 28.42 -6.64 5.94
CA ALA A 34 27.00 -6.69 5.75
C ALA A 34 26.76 -6.55 4.25
N ASP A 35 26.49 -7.66 3.56
CA ASP A 35 25.93 -7.68 2.20
C ASP A 35 24.49 -7.11 2.24
N THR A 36 24.28 -5.97 2.90
CA THR A 36 22.99 -5.53 3.39
C THR A 36 22.80 -4.06 3.11
N GLU A 37 21.62 -3.76 2.58
CA GLU A 37 21.02 -2.43 2.51
C GLU A 37 21.30 -1.60 3.78
N VAL A 38 22.11 -0.54 3.77
CA VAL A 38 22.27 0.33 4.95
C VAL A 38 21.43 1.59 4.79
N GLU A 39 20.64 1.94 5.80
CA GLU A 39 19.91 3.21 5.80
C GLU A 39 20.86 4.37 6.16
N ILE A 40 21.10 5.26 5.18
CA ILE A 40 22.01 6.42 5.30
C ILE A 40 21.25 7.73 5.55
N ALA A 41 19.97 7.76 5.23
CA ALA A 41 19.03 8.84 5.58
C ALA A 41 17.63 8.25 5.63
N LEU A 42 16.67 8.97 6.24
CA LEU A 42 15.28 8.50 6.37
C LEU A 42 14.72 8.04 5.01
N GLY A 43 14.44 6.74 4.89
CA GLY A 43 13.93 6.13 3.67
C GLY A 43 14.91 6.12 2.50
N THR A 44 16.22 6.20 2.74
CA THR A 44 17.27 6.15 1.72
C THR A 44 18.26 5.05 2.10
N LEU A 45 18.33 4.03 1.26
CA LEU A 45 19.15 2.84 1.47
C LEU A 45 20.34 2.90 0.50
N ALA A 46 21.54 2.65 1.01
CA ALA A 46 22.76 2.56 0.23
C ALA A 46 23.35 1.16 0.29
N GLN A 47 23.80 0.68 -0.85
CA GLN A 47 24.57 -0.56 -0.98
C GLN A 47 26.02 -0.21 -1.28
N TYR A 48 26.94 -0.77 -0.49
CA TYR A 48 28.37 -0.52 -0.61
C TYR A 48 29.07 -1.67 -1.33
N TYR A 49 29.94 -1.34 -2.26
CA TYR A 49 30.76 -2.27 -3.03
C TYR A 49 32.23 -1.90 -2.85
N CYS A 50 32.88 -2.61 -1.95
CA CYS A 50 34.26 -2.35 -1.55
C CYS A 50 35.28 -2.80 -2.57
N ASP A 51 36.41 -2.07 -2.64
CA ASP A 51 37.46 -2.21 -3.64
C ASP A 51 36.95 -2.17 -5.10
N ARG A 52 35.79 -1.56 -5.34
CA ARG A 52 35.19 -1.41 -6.68
C ARG A 52 35.26 0.04 -7.14
N GLN A 53 35.62 0.22 -8.40
CA GLN A 53 35.60 1.50 -9.09
C GLN A 53 34.97 1.34 -10.49
N PRO A 54 34.07 2.24 -10.92
CA PRO A 54 33.48 2.19 -12.24
C PRO A 54 34.52 2.55 -13.31
N GLN A 55 34.39 1.99 -14.52
CA GLN A 55 35.27 2.30 -15.64
C GLN A 55 35.08 3.72 -16.16
N HIS A 56 33.85 4.25 -16.09
CA HIS A 56 33.54 5.63 -16.46
C HIS A 56 32.85 6.35 -15.31
N TRP A 57 33.25 7.60 -15.13
CA TRP A 57 32.69 8.49 -14.13
C TRP A 57 32.64 9.91 -14.67
N ASN A 58 31.74 10.69 -14.11
CA ASN A 58 31.46 12.05 -14.50
C ASN A 58 32.24 13.02 -13.60
N ASP A 59 31.66 14.16 -13.26
CA ASP A 59 32.32 15.18 -12.47
C ASP A 59 32.50 14.78 -11.00
N LYS A 60 33.44 15.45 -10.34
CA LYS A 60 33.63 15.36 -8.90
C LYS A 60 32.40 15.92 -8.19
N VAL A 61 31.90 15.21 -7.19
CA VAL A 61 30.83 15.70 -6.32
C VAL A 61 31.40 16.79 -5.41
N ALA A 62 30.76 17.96 -5.41
CA ALA A 62 31.13 19.07 -4.53
C ALA A 62 30.74 18.76 -3.07
N ASP A 63 31.61 19.14 -2.14
CA ASP A 63 31.33 19.18 -0.69
C ASP A 63 31.01 17.84 0.02
N ALA A 64 31.23 16.68 -0.62
CA ALA A 64 31.14 15.39 0.06
C ALA A 64 32.32 15.23 1.05
N GLN A 65 32.03 15.27 2.35
CA GLN A 65 33.02 15.15 3.43
C GLN A 65 33.15 13.72 3.97
N SER A 66 32.16 12.87 3.69
CA SER A 66 32.12 11.48 4.11
C SER A 66 31.65 10.55 2.98
N ILE A 67 31.88 9.24 3.16
CA ILE A 67 31.30 8.19 2.29
C ILE A 67 29.77 8.29 2.22
N GLU A 68 29.10 8.56 3.34
CA GLU A 68 27.63 8.69 3.38
C GLU A 68 27.14 9.93 2.60
N ASP A 69 27.79 11.07 2.76
CA ASP A 69 27.49 12.28 1.98
C ASP A 69 27.69 12.03 0.48
N CYS A 70 28.75 11.28 0.15
CA CYS A 70 29.05 10.87 -1.21
C CYS A 70 27.94 10.00 -1.81
N ALA A 71 27.40 9.06 -1.03
CA ALA A 71 26.25 8.26 -1.45
C ALA A 71 25.00 9.16 -1.63
N LEU A 72 24.68 10.01 -0.65
CA LEU A 72 23.52 10.89 -0.69
C LEU A 72 23.52 11.86 -1.88
N ALA A 73 24.69 12.35 -2.30
CA ALA A 73 24.81 13.25 -3.44
C ALA A 73 24.20 12.67 -4.73
N CYS A 74 24.21 11.34 -4.89
CA CYS A 74 23.60 10.68 -6.03
C CYS A 74 22.09 10.93 -6.12
N THR A 75 21.40 11.08 -4.99
CA THR A 75 19.95 11.34 -4.95
C THR A 75 19.54 12.70 -5.53
N GLY A 76 20.48 13.65 -5.58
CA GLY A 76 20.27 14.98 -6.16
C GLY A 76 20.58 15.06 -7.66
N ILE A 77 21.11 14.00 -8.26
CA ILE A 77 21.57 13.98 -9.67
C ILE A 77 20.68 13.02 -10.45
N GLU A 78 19.92 13.54 -11.42
CA GLU A 78 18.89 12.78 -12.15
C GLU A 78 19.43 11.53 -12.88
N THR A 79 20.64 11.61 -13.43
CA THR A 79 21.27 10.52 -14.18
C THR A 79 22.23 9.67 -13.33
N CYS A 80 22.35 9.96 -12.03
CA CYS A 80 23.28 9.21 -11.19
C CYS A 80 22.75 7.80 -10.92
N LYS A 81 23.58 6.82 -11.23
CA LYS A 81 23.35 5.39 -10.93
C LYS A 81 24.13 4.92 -9.72
N GLY A 82 25.24 5.61 -9.42
CA GLY A 82 25.95 5.45 -8.17
C GLY A 82 27.09 6.44 -8.05
N THR A 83 27.70 6.47 -6.89
CA THR A 83 28.87 7.29 -6.59
C THR A 83 30.02 6.39 -6.18
N PHE A 84 31.26 6.88 -6.28
CA PHE A 84 32.38 6.20 -5.68
C PHE A 84 33.26 7.15 -4.89
N TRP A 85 33.80 6.62 -3.81
CA TRP A 85 34.69 7.28 -2.89
C TRP A 85 36.07 6.66 -2.96
N LYS A 86 37.10 7.49 -2.91
CA LYS A 86 38.49 7.04 -2.87
C LYS A 86 39.13 7.44 -1.54
N SER A 87 39.45 6.45 -0.73
CA SER A 87 40.01 6.62 0.62
C SER A 87 41.30 7.46 0.64
N LYS A 88 42.19 7.26 -0.34
CA LYS A 88 43.51 7.92 -0.37
C LYS A 88 43.46 9.45 -0.43
N ASP A 89 42.46 10.01 -1.12
CA ASP A 89 42.34 11.46 -1.34
C ASP A 89 41.02 12.04 -0.82
N GLY A 90 40.13 11.20 -0.28
CA GLY A 90 38.83 11.61 0.24
C GLY A 90 37.97 12.25 -0.84
N THR A 91 38.05 11.75 -2.08
CA THR A 91 37.31 12.32 -3.20
C THR A 91 36.10 11.48 -3.59
N CYS A 92 34.98 12.18 -3.77
CA CYS A 92 33.72 11.62 -4.25
C CYS A 92 33.48 11.97 -5.71
N TRP A 93 33.01 11.00 -6.48
CA TRP A 93 32.67 11.13 -7.89
C TRP A 93 31.38 10.39 -8.16
N TRP A 94 30.63 10.81 -9.18
CA TRP A 94 29.39 10.15 -9.57
C TRP A 94 29.51 9.48 -10.94
N SER A 95 28.69 8.46 -11.16
CA SER A 95 28.63 7.73 -12.41
C SER A 95 27.18 7.50 -12.80
N ASP A 96 26.91 7.58 -14.09
CA ASP A 96 25.66 7.18 -14.75
C ASP A 96 25.68 5.71 -15.21
N GLN A 97 26.76 4.97 -14.90
CA GLN A 97 26.85 3.54 -15.16
C GLN A 97 26.16 2.72 -14.07
N ASP A 98 25.34 1.78 -14.51
CA ASP A 98 24.73 0.78 -13.63
C ASP A 98 25.70 -0.38 -13.38
N LEU A 99 25.83 -0.78 -12.11
CA LEU A 99 26.63 -1.96 -11.72
C LEU A 99 25.80 -3.24 -11.64
N LEU A 100 24.48 -3.19 -11.84
CA LEU A 100 23.58 -4.33 -11.63
C LEU A 100 23.63 -5.44 -12.70
N VAL A 101 24.67 -5.49 -13.55
CA VAL A 101 24.79 -6.54 -14.59
C VAL A 101 25.92 -7.51 -14.25
N GLU A 102 25.62 -8.47 -13.37
CA GLU A 102 26.30 -9.78 -13.33
C GLU A 102 25.35 -10.90 -13.84
N SER A 103 24.36 -10.57 -14.69
CA SER A 103 23.36 -11.57 -15.08
C SER A 103 23.79 -12.45 -16.27
N ASP A 104 24.77 -12.03 -17.10
CA ASP A 104 24.96 -12.63 -18.44
C ASP A 104 26.41 -13.04 -18.78
N GLY A 105 27.33 -13.10 -17.81
CA GLY A 105 28.72 -13.55 -18.07
C GLY A 105 29.60 -12.57 -18.86
N GLU A 106 29.11 -11.35 -19.10
CA GLU A 106 29.92 -10.23 -19.58
C GLU A 106 30.77 -9.66 -18.42
N PRO A 107 32.03 -9.26 -18.67
CA PRO A 107 32.91 -8.75 -17.63
C PRO A 107 32.29 -7.49 -16.99
N SER A 108 32.07 -7.55 -15.69
CA SER A 108 31.57 -6.42 -14.88
C SER A 108 32.29 -5.12 -15.29
N SER A 109 31.54 -4.03 -15.48
CA SER A 109 32.05 -2.68 -15.80
C SER A 109 32.92 -2.05 -14.70
N CYS A 110 33.26 -2.80 -13.65
CA CYS A 110 34.13 -2.37 -12.56
C CYS A 110 35.57 -2.87 -12.69
N THR A 111 36.48 -2.04 -12.23
CA THR A 111 37.86 -2.45 -11.90
C THR A 111 37.99 -2.64 -10.41
N VAL A 112 38.79 -3.64 -9.99
CA VAL A 112 39.13 -3.84 -8.59
C VAL A 112 40.26 -2.89 -8.24
N VAL A 113 39.96 -1.86 -7.44
CA VAL A 113 40.90 -0.82 -7.04
C VAL A 113 40.91 -0.73 -5.52
N PRO A 114 42.00 -1.20 -4.87
CA PRO A 114 42.09 -1.19 -3.42
C PRO A 114 41.92 0.19 -2.80
N GLY A 115 41.02 0.30 -1.82
CA GLY A 115 40.71 1.54 -1.13
C GLY A 115 39.69 2.44 -1.85
N SER A 116 38.99 1.91 -2.85
CA SER A 116 37.83 2.56 -3.46
C SER A 116 36.55 1.90 -2.99
N VAL A 117 35.47 2.67 -2.81
CA VAL A 117 34.13 2.15 -2.50
C VAL A 117 33.17 2.70 -3.52
N TYR A 118 32.44 1.83 -4.21
CA TYR A 118 31.30 2.26 -5.01
C TYR A 118 30.01 2.10 -4.21
N MET A 119 29.06 3.00 -4.40
CA MET A 119 27.80 3.06 -3.67
C MET A 119 26.67 3.22 -4.67
N THR A 120 25.67 2.35 -4.58
CA THR A 120 24.36 2.61 -5.19
C THR A 120 23.42 3.09 -4.11
N VAL A 121 22.62 4.10 -4.43
CA VAL A 121 21.56 4.58 -3.54
C VAL A 121 20.23 4.29 -4.17
N ARG A 122 19.38 3.61 -3.42
CA ARG A 122 17.96 3.51 -3.74
C ARG A 122 17.21 4.34 -2.73
N LYS A 123 16.33 5.20 -3.23
CA LYS A 123 15.31 5.78 -2.37
C LYS A 123 14.42 4.62 -1.95
N GLY A 124 14.59 4.17 -0.70
CA GLY A 124 13.62 3.31 -0.08
C GLY A 124 12.27 3.99 -0.28
N HIS A 125 11.30 3.26 -0.80
CA HIS A 125 9.93 3.75 -0.72
C HIS A 125 9.71 4.01 0.78
N PRO A 126 9.51 5.27 1.23
CA PRO A 126 9.40 5.57 2.66
C PRO A 126 8.24 4.73 3.13
N ASP A 127 8.52 3.70 3.94
CA ASP A 127 7.66 2.52 4.10
C ASP A 127 6.21 2.86 3.83
N GLY A 128 5.74 2.61 2.60
CA GLY A 128 4.35 2.87 2.22
C GLY A 128 3.43 2.24 3.27
N CYS A 129 3.89 1.13 3.83
CA CYS A 129 3.36 0.47 5.02
C CYS A 129 2.97 1.39 6.19
N ALA A 130 3.75 2.39 6.60
CA ALA A 130 3.42 3.22 7.76
C ALA A 130 2.28 4.21 7.48
N VAL A 131 2.30 4.85 6.31
CA VAL A 131 1.22 5.74 5.86
C VAL A 131 -0.02 4.94 5.51
N ASP A 132 0.14 3.83 4.80
CA ASP A 132 -0.92 2.89 4.44
C ASP A 132 -1.54 2.24 5.67
N LEU A 133 -0.77 1.97 6.74
CA LEU A 133 -1.30 1.44 8.00
C LEU A 133 -2.16 2.47 8.72
N ALA A 134 -1.75 3.75 8.72
CA ALA A 134 -2.56 4.82 9.32
C ALA A 134 -3.86 5.05 8.53
N GLU A 135 -3.79 5.02 7.20
CA GLU A 135 -4.98 5.11 6.33
C GLU A 135 -5.89 3.89 6.51
N CYS A 136 -5.33 2.67 6.52
CA CYS A 136 -6.06 1.43 6.74
C CYS A 136 -6.79 1.45 8.10
N ARG A 137 -6.11 1.85 9.18
CA ARG A 137 -6.72 1.99 10.51
C ARG A 137 -7.87 3.01 10.53
N ARG A 138 -7.76 4.12 9.79
CA ARG A 138 -8.85 5.08 9.66
C ARG A 138 -10.05 4.47 8.93
N LYS A 139 -9.83 3.81 7.80
CA LYS A 139 -10.87 3.11 7.04
C LYS A 139 -11.56 2.03 7.87
N THR A 140 -10.80 1.25 8.65
CA THR A 140 -11.37 0.25 9.57
C THR A 140 -12.33 0.89 10.56
N ARG A 141 -11.93 1.98 11.24
CA ARG A 141 -12.80 2.68 12.20
C ARG A 141 -14.07 3.23 11.53
N THR A 142 -13.94 3.86 10.36
CA THR A 142 -15.09 4.36 9.61
C THR A 142 -16.06 3.24 9.24
N LEU A 143 -15.55 2.09 8.81
CA LEU A 143 -16.41 0.93 8.49
C LEU A 143 -17.05 0.34 9.75
N GLU A 144 -16.36 0.32 10.89
CA GLU A 144 -16.93 -0.11 12.17
C GLU A 144 -18.08 0.79 12.61
N ASP A 145 -17.91 2.12 12.50
CA ASP A 145 -18.96 3.11 12.80
C ASP A 145 -20.17 2.94 11.86
N GLU A 146 -19.93 2.76 10.55
CA GLU A 146 -21.00 2.50 9.58
C GLU A 146 -21.78 1.21 9.89
N ILE A 147 -21.08 0.14 10.30
CA ILE A 147 -21.73 -1.11 10.70
C ILE A 147 -22.62 -0.91 11.93
N GLU A 148 -22.18 -0.10 12.91
CA GLU A 148 -22.98 0.20 14.10
C GLU A 148 -24.26 1.00 13.74
N ASP A 149 -24.12 1.99 12.86
CA ASP A 149 -25.26 2.77 12.35
C ASP A 149 -26.27 1.90 11.60
N TRP A 150 -25.79 0.98 10.75
CA TRP A 150 -26.67 0.04 10.05
C TRP A 150 -27.38 -0.92 11.00
N LYS A 151 -26.70 -1.43 12.04
CA LYS A 151 -27.33 -2.25 13.08
C LYS A 151 -28.41 -1.51 13.87
N LYS A 152 -28.26 -0.20 14.06
CA LYS A 152 -29.29 0.62 14.71
C LYS A 152 -30.50 0.78 13.80
N LYS A 153 -30.29 1.13 12.52
CA LYS A 153 -31.36 1.23 11.52
C LYS A 153 -32.15 -0.06 11.36
N ASP A 154 -31.47 -1.20 11.42
CA ASP A 154 -32.12 -2.53 11.35
C ASP A 154 -33.03 -2.77 12.56
N ARG A 155 -32.57 -2.47 13.78
CA ARG A 155 -33.38 -2.55 15.01
C ARG A 155 -34.60 -1.62 14.98
N ASP A 156 -34.41 -0.39 14.54
CA ASP A 156 -35.50 0.60 14.44
C ASP A 156 -36.54 0.13 13.41
N SER A 157 -36.10 -0.38 12.27
CA SER A 157 -36.97 -0.94 11.22
C SER A 157 -37.73 -2.18 11.71
N ALA A 158 -37.07 -3.09 12.43
CA ALA A 158 -37.71 -4.27 13.02
C ALA A 158 -38.79 -3.88 14.05
N THR A 159 -38.55 -2.85 14.85
CA THR A 159 -39.53 -2.31 15.81
C THR A 159 -40.73 -1.73 15.07
N GLN A 160 -40.50 -0.95 14.01
CA GLN A 160 -41.57 -0.38 13.19
C GLN A 160 -42.43 -1.47 12.52
N ILE A 161 -41.81 -2.55 12.02
CA ILE A 161 -42.53 -3.71 11.46
C ILE A 161 -43.39 -4.39 12.53
N SER A 162 -42.85 -4.57 13.74
CA SER A 162 -43.60 -5.16 14.86
C SER A 162 -44.85 -4.35 15.21
N ASP A 163 -44.72 -3.03 15.29
CA ASP A 163 -45.84 -2.15 15.66
C ASP A 163 -46.89 -2.07 14.56
N LEU A 164 -46.49 -1.98 13.29
CA LEU A 164 -47.41 -2.08 12.16
C LEU A 164 -48.16 -3.42 12.15
N THR A 165 -47.47 -4.52 12.45
CA THR A 165 -48.08 -5.85 12.54
C THR A 165 -49.15 -5.93 13.64
N LYS A 166 -48.93 -5.28 14.79
CA LYS A 166 -49.94 -5.18 15.85
C LYS A 166 -51.15 -4.35 15.41
N GLN A 167 -50.92 -3.23 14.74
CA GLN A 167 -52.00 -2.38 14.24
C GLN A 167 -52.88 -3.13 13.23
N ILE A 168 -52.28 -3.92 12.33
CA ILE A 168 -53.03 -4.76 11.38
C ILE A 168 -53.93 -5.75 12.12
N LYS A 169 -53.42 -6.46 13.13
CA LYS A 169 -54.21 -7.42 13.91
C LYS A 169 -55.39 -6.78 14.65
N ASP A 170 -55.18 -5.63 15.27
CA ASP A 170 -56.25 -4.87 15.94
C ASP A 170 -57.32 -4.39 14.96
N LEU A 171 -56.92 -3.94 13.77
CA LEU A 171 -57.84 -3.59 12.68
C LEU A 171 -58.63 -4.80 12.17
N GLU A 172 -57.98 -5.94 11.97
CA GLU A 172 -58.63 -7.20 11.55
C GLU A 172 -59.68 -7.66 12.58
N GLU A 173 -59.38 -7.57 13.88
CA GLU A 173 -60.32 -7.91 14.94
C GLU A 173 -61.52 -6.95 14.96
N LYS A 174 -61.29 -5.64 14.80
CA LYS A 174 -62.37 -4.64 14.69
C LYS A 174 -63.28 -4.90 13.49
N ILE A 175 -62.71 -5.29 12.35
CA ILE A 175 -63.49 -5.66 11.14
C ILE A 175 -64.33 -6.90 11.43
N TYR A 176 -63.77 -7.92 12.07
CA TYR A 176 -64.49 -9.14 12.44
C TYR A 176 -65.68 -8.83 13.37
N GLN A 177 -65.46 -8.00 14.40
CA GLN A 177 -66.52 -7.56 15.33
C GLN A 177 -67.62 -6.74 14.63
N ALA A 178 -67.25 -5.81 13.73
CA ALA A 178 -68.22 -5.04 12.97
C ALA A 178 -69.06 -5.91 12.02
N SER A 179 -68.47 -6.99 11.48
CA SER A 179 -69.17 -7.95 10.61
C SER A 179 -70.13 -8.88 11.34
N THR A 180 -70.04 -8.98 12.68
CA THR A 180 -70.86 -9.86 13.52
C THR A 180 -71.99 -9.14 14.26
N CYS A 181 -72.18 -7.83 14.08
CA CYS A 181 -73.36 -7.14 14.61
C CYS A 181 -74.63 -7.57 13.84
N PRO A 182 -75.63 -8.20 14.50
CA PRO A 182 -76.88 -8.52 13.84
C PRO A 182 -77.70 -7.24 13.68
N VAL A 183 -77.68 -6.67 12.48
CA VAL A 183 -78.66 -5.66 12.08
C VAL A 183 -80.01 -6.37 12.04
N HIS A 184 -80.90 -6.00 12.96
CA HIS A 184 -82.29 -6.45 13.09
C HIS A 184 -82.87 -7.10 11.80
N GLY A 185 -82.84 -8.43 11.75
CA GLY A 185 -83.81 -9.25 11.02
C GLY A 185 -83.79 -9.22 9.49
N ARG A 186 -82.66 -9.00 8.82
CA ARG A 186 -82.56 -9.32 7.37
C ARG A 186 -81.21 -9.96 7.00
N ASP A 187 -81.30 -11.20 6.54
CA ASP A 187 -80.20 -11.98 5.96
C ASP A 187 -79.59 -11.25 4.76
N TRP A 188 -78.31 -10.89 4.84
CA TRP A 188 -77.51 -10.37 3.73
C TRP A 188 -76.90 -11.48 2.87
N ALA A 189 -77.58 -12.62 2.70
CA ALA A 189 -77.13 -13.67 1.79
C ALA A 189 -77.28 -13.31 0.28
N VAL A 190 -77.67 -12.08 -0.07
CA VAL A 190 -78.00 -11.70 -1.45
C VAL A 190 -77.31 -10.40 -1.88
N TYR A 191 -75.97 -10.36 -1.84
CA TYR A 191 -75.19 -9.47 -2.73
C TYR A 191 -73.86 -10.14 -3.13
N GLN A 192 -73.90 -11.40 -3.58
CA GLN A 192 -73.02 -11.79 -4.68
C GLN A 192 -73.57 -11.16 -5.96
N GLN A 193 -73.34 -9.86 -6.12
CA GLN A 193 -73.78 -9.10 -7.28
C GLN A 193 -72.81 -9.37 -8.43
N LYS A 194 -73.15 -10.41 -9.20
CA LYS A 194 -73.09 -10.49 -10.67
C LYS A 194 -72.32 -9.31 -11.31
N GLU A 195 -71.11 -9.58 -11.79
CA GLU A 195 -70.33 -8.62 -12.59
C GLU A 195 -71.16 -8.12 -13.79
N PRO A 196 -71.37 -6.81 -13.96
CA PRO A 196 -71.86 -6.27 -15.21
C PRO A 196 -70.66 -6.13 -16.15
N SER A 197 -70.63 -6.98 -17.17
CA SER A 197 -69.82 -6.79 -18.36
C SER A 197 -70.30 -5.56 -19.13
N THR A 198 -69.79 -4.38 -18.81
CA THR A 198 -69.77 -3.24 -19.75
C THR A 198 -68.54 -2.38 -19.48
N GLY A 199 -67.65 -2.35 -20.47
CA GLY A 199 -66.42 -1.59 -20.41
C GLY A 199 -66.66 -0.08 -20.34
N TYR A 200 -65.76 0.60 -19.63
CA TYR A 200 -65.05 1.80 -20.10
C TYR A 200 -64.05 2.24 -19.02
N GLY A 201 -62.82 2.52 -19.45
CA GLY A 201 -61.99 3.58 -18.85
C GLY A 201 -61.05 3.18 -17.73
N GLY A 202 -59.77 3.03 -18.07
CA GLY A 202 -58.70 2.63 -17.17
C GLY A 202 -58.42 3.63 -16.05
N ARG A 203 -58.27 3.09 -14.84
CA ARG A 203 -57.55 3.74 -13.72
C ARG A 203 -57.03 2.75 -12.67
N ASN A 204 -57.54 1.51 -12.67
CA ASN A 204 -57.17 0.51 -11.65
C ASN A 204 -55.99 -0.40 -12.03
N GLU A 205 -55.43 -0.31 -13.24
CA GLU A 205 -54.16 -0.99 -13.56
C GLU A 205 -52.90 -0.27 -13.05
N ILE A 206 -53.00 1.03 -12.70
CA ILE A 206 -51.83 1.82 -12.29
C ILE A 206 -51.41 1.49 -10.85
N ILE A 207 -52.34 1.09 -9.98
CA ILE A 207 -52.04 0.79 -8.57
C ILE A 207 -51.44 -0.61 -8.40
N ARG A 208 -51.91 -1.61 -9.17
CA ARG A 208 -51.30 -2.95 -9.15
C ARG A 208 -49.95 -3.03 -9.87
N LYS A 209 -49.73 -2.27 -10.94
CA LYS A 209 -48.42 -2.21 -11.63
C LYS A 209 -47.37 -1.41 -10.85
N LYS A 210 -47.76 -0.38 -10.07
CA LYS A 210 -46.81 0.32 -9.17
C LYS A 210 -46.40 -0.51 -7.95
N ALA A 211 -47.30 -1.36 -7.41
CA ALA A 211 -46.95 -2.24 -6.30
C ALA A 211 -45.97 -3.36 -6.71
N MET A 212 -46.10 -3.92 -7.93
CA MET A 212 -45.14 -4.92 -8.43
C MET A 212 -43.83 -4.33 -8.96
N SER A 213 -43.83 -3.08 -9.45
CA SER A 213 -42.58 -2.42 -9.87
C SER A 213 -41.70 -1.97 -8.70
N ALA A 214 -42.29 -1.67 -7.52
CA ALA A 214 -41.52 -1.33 -6.32
C ALA A 214 -40.91 -2.56 -5.63
N PHE A 215 -41.57 -3.72 -5.70
CA PHE A 215 -41.03 -4.97 -5.15
C PHE A 215 -39.88 -5.56 -5.98
N LEU A 216 -39.82 -5.32 -7.29
CA LEU A 216 -38.72 -5.78 -8.15
C LEU A 216 -37.48 -4.87 -8.12
N ALA A 217 -37.61 -3.60 -7.72
CA ALA A 217 -36.47 -2.69 -7.61
C ALA A 217 -35.63 -2.92 -6.33
N ILE A 218 -36.19 -3.53 -5.29
CA ILE A 218 -35.49 -3.79 -4.02
C ILE A 218 -34.64 -5.08 -4.09
N VAL A 219 -34.91 -5.98 -5.04
CA VAL A 219 -34.17 -7.26 -5.18
C VAL A 219 -32.93 -7.15 -6.08
N PHE A 220 -32.74 -6.05 -6.83
CA PHE A 220 -31.62 -5.91 -7.78
C PHE A 220 -30.54 -4.89 -7.41
N PHE A 221 -30.60 -4.25 -6.25
CA PHE A 221 -29.51 -3.38 -5.75
C PHE A 221 -28.76 -4.05 -4.58
N ILE A 222 -28.10 -5.16 -4.89
CA ILE A 222 -26.92 -5.60 -4.13
C ILE A 222 -25.71 -5.19 -4.98
N PRO A 223 -24.95 -4.14 -4.61
CA PRO A 223 -23.63 -3.96 -5.19
C PRO A 223 -22.73 -5.03 -4.58
N MET A 224 -22.33 -6.01 -5.40
CA MET A 224 -21.21 -6.88 -5.05
C MET A 224 -19.91 -6.04 -5.07
N PRO A 225 -19.04 -6.18 -4.05
CA PRO A 225 -17.67 -5.68 -4.11
C PRO A 225 -16.81 -6.44 -5.12
#